data_AF-A0A2N1RHI6-F1
#
_entry.id   AF-A0A2N1RHI6-F1
#
_cell.length_a   1.000
_cell.length_b   1.000
_cell.length_c   1.000
_cell.angle_alpha   90.00
_cell.angle_beta   90.00
_cell.angle_gamma   90.00
#
_symmetry.space_group_name_H-M   'P 1'
#
loop_
_entity.id
_entity.type
_entity.pdbx_description
1 polymer ?
#
loop_
_entity_poly.entity_id
_entity_poly.type
_entity_poly.pdbx_seq_one_letter_code
_entity_poly.pdbx_strand_id
1 'polypeptide(L)' 'MYMAGLVRWVVLFLVSSFFGWLLESAYRSIYEHRFIDSGLLSGPFIPIYGVGVLIIETIDL' A
#
# COMPACT_ATOMS: atom_id res chain seq x y z
N MET A 1 8.87 -2.38 24.74
CA MET A 1 8.90 -3.63 23.95
C MET A 1 7.63 -3.84 23.11
N TYR A 2 6.43 -3.43 23.57
CA TYR A 2 5.18 -3.56 22.80
C TYR A 2 4.91 -2.42 21.79
N MET A 3 5.35 -1.19 22.08
CA MET A 3 5.15 -0.05 21.16
C MET A 3 5.85 -0.24 19.81
N ALA A 4 6.99 -0.94 19.80
CA ALA A 4 7.75 -1.23 18.58
C ALA A 4 6.98 -2.15 17.62
N GLY A 5 6.17 -3.08 18.15
CA GLY A 5 5.34 -3.96 17.33
C GLY A 5 4.30 -3.16 16.56
N LEU A 6 3.47 -2.39 17.27
CA LEU A 6 2.38 -1.62 16.65
C LEU A 6 2.89 -0.60 15.63
N VAL A 7 3.99 0.09 15.94
CA VAL A 7 4.66 0.99 14.98
C VAL A 7 5.13 0.24 13.74
N ARG A 8 5.67 -0.98 13.89
CA ARG A 8 6.07 -1.82 12.74
C ARG A 8 4.87 -2.14 11.83
N TRP A 9 3.74 -2.55 12.41
CA TRP A 9 2.51 -2.83 11.64
C TRP A 9 2.01 -1.59 10.89
N VAL A 10 2.00 -0.42 11.54
CA VAL A 10 1.57 0.84 10.90
C VAL A 10 2.51 1.27 9.78
N VAL A 11 3.83 1.17 9.99
CA VAL A 11 4.82 1.51 8.97
C VAL A 11 4.73 0.55 7.78
N LEU A 12 4.60 -0.75 8.03
CA LEU A 12 4.38 -1.76 6.98
C LEU A 12 3.12 -1.45 6.18
N PHE A 13 2.01 -1.17 6.86
CA PHE A 13 0.75 -0.79 6.21
C PHE A 13 0.92 0.42 5.29
N LEU A 14 1.52 1.51 5.77
CA LEU A 14 1.70 2.74 5.01
C LEU A 14 2.62 2.56 3.81
N VAL A 15 3.77 1.91 4.02
CA VAL A 15 4.76 1.66 2.97
C VAL A 15 4.16 0.75 1.90
N SER A 16 3.55 -0.37 2.28
CA SER A 16 2.93 -1.31 1.34
C SER A 16 1.74 -0.70 0.60
N SER A 17 0.93 0.14 1.23
CA SER A 17 -0.14 0.89 0.56
C SER A 17 0.36 1.94 -0.43
N PHE A 18 1.51 2.57 -0.14
CA PHE A 18 2.14 3.51 -1.06
C PHE A 18 2.77 2.81 -2.26
N PHE A 19 3.48 1.69 -2.04
CA PHE A 19 4.05 0.89 -3.13
C PHE A 19 2.97 0.26 -4.01
N GLY A 20 1.88 -0.22 -3.42
CA GLY A 20 0.72 -0.70 -4.16
C GLY A 20 0.08 0.38 -5.02
N TRP A 21 -0.05 1.60 -4.48
CA TRP A 21 -0.49 2.76 -5.23
C TRP A 21 0.47 3.10 -6.38
N LEU A 22 1.78 3.09 -6.13
CA LEU A 22 2.79 3.41 -7.13
C LEU A 22 2.78 2.41 -8.29
N LEU A 23 2.62 1.11 -8.00
CA LEU A 23 2.48 0.07 -9.01
C LEU A 23 1.20 0.22 -9.83
N GLU A 24 0.05 0.38 -9.19
CA GLU A 24 -1.25 0.53 -9.88
C GLU A 24 -1.28 1.82 -10.71
N SER A 25 -0.81 2.94 -10.16
CA SER A 25 -0.76 4.22 -10.85
C SER A 25 0.24 4.19 -12.01
N ALA A 26 1.42 3.58 -11.85
CA ALA A 26 2.36 3.38 -12.95
C ALA A 26 1.78 2.46 -14.04
N TYR A 27 1.17 1.34 -13.65
CA TYR A 27 0.57 0.38 -14.57
C TYR A 27 -0.53 1.03 -15.43
N ARG A 28 -1.47 1.74 -14.80
CA ARG A 28 -2.52 2.45 -15.53
C ARG A 28 -2.00 3.64 -16.32
N SER A 29 -0.98 4.33 -15.80
CA SER A 29 -0.37 5.44 -16.52
C SER A 29 0.33 5.00 -17.82
N ILE A 30 0.94 3.82 -17.81
CA ILE A 30 1.56 3.21 -18.99
C ILE A 30 0.47 2.73 -19.95
N TYR A 31 -0.57 2.06 -19.43
CA TYR A 31 -1.64 1.49 -20.25
C TYR A 31 -2.49 2.55 -20.96
N GLU A 32 -2.88 3.61 -20.26
CA GLU A 32 -3.72 4.69 -20.80
C GLU A 32 -2.92 5.82 -21.47
N HIS A 33 -1.59 5.73 -21.49
CA HIS A 33 -0.67 6.80 -21.96
C HIS A 33 -0.96 8.18 -21.34
N ARG A 34 -1.59 8.22 -20.17
CA ARG A 34 -1.99 9.42 -19.44
C ARG A 34 -1.73 9.20 -17.95
N PHE A 35 -1.26 10.22 -17.24
CA PHE A 35 -1.11 10.12 -15.79
C PHE A 35 -2.48 9.96 -15.13
N ILE A 36 -2.73 8.78 -14.57
CA ILE A 36 -3.97 8.44 -13.87
C ILE A 36 -3.65 8.15 -12.40
N ASP A 37 -4.12 9.03 -11.53
CA ASP A 37 -4.10 8.85 -10.09
C ASP A 37 -5.13 7.79 -9.71
N SER A 38 -4.64 6.57 -9.48
CA SER A 38 -5.48 5.39 -9.18
C SER A 38 -5.71 5.19 -7.68
N GLY A 39 -5.35 6.20 -6.90
CA GLY A 39 -5.39 6.14 -5.45
C GLY A 39 -6.76 6.50 -4.88
N LEU A 40 -7.00 6.05 -3.65
CA LEU A 40 -8.27 6.27 -2.97
C LEU A 40 -8.50 7.78 -2.75
N LEU A 41 -9.68 8.31 -3.16
CA LEU A 41 -10.02 9.75 -3.11
C LEU A 41 -9.02 10.70 -3.83
N SER A 42 -8.26 10.23 -4.83
CA SER A 42 -7.15 11.00 -5.46
C SER A 42 -5.92 11.19 -4.55
N GLY A 43 -5.80 10.43 -3.46
CA GLY A 43 -4.62 10.41 -2.59
C GLY A 43 -3.66 9.25 -2.92
N PRO A 44 -2.35 9.35 -2.59
CA PRO A 44 -1.33 8.39 -3.00
C PRO A 44 -1.31 7.09 -2.18
N PHE A 45 -2.48 6.53 -1.87
CA PHE A 45 -2.59 5.36 -1.00
C PHE A 45 -3.70 4.43 -1.48
N ILE A 46 -3.35 3.15 -1.63
CA ILE A 46 -4.31 2.07 -1.85
C ILE A 46 -4.26 1.14 -0.63
N PRO A 47 -5.23 1.24 0.29
CA PRO A 47 -5.21 0.48 1.55
C PRO A 47 -5.25 -1.04 1.37
N ILE A 48 -5.76 -1.56 0.24
CA ILE A 48 -5.85 -3.02 0.00
C ILE A 48 -4.48 -3.70 -0.01
N TYR A 49 -3.43 -3.03 -0.49
CA TYR A 49 -2.07 -3.57 -0.49
C TYR A 49 -1.44 -3.59 0.91
N GLY A 50 -1.75 -2.58 1.73
CA GLY A 50 -1.36 -2.55 3.13
C GLY A 50 -2.02 -3.68 3.90
N VAL A 51 -3.33 -3.87 3.76
CA VAL A 51 -4.07 -4.97 4.40
C VAL A 51 -3.51 -6.33 3.98
N GLY A 52 -3.19 -6.52 2.70
CA GLY A 52 -2.59 -7.77 2.20
C GLY A 52 -1.28 -8.13 2.91
N VAL A 53 -0.38 -7.17 3.08
CA VAL A 53 0.89 -7.39 3.80
C VAL A 53 0.67 -7.68 5.29
N LEU A 54 -0.27 -7.00 5.96
CA LEU A 54 -0.60 -7.30 7.35
C LEU A 54 -1.19 -8.72 7.50
N ILE A 55 -2.01 -9.16 6.56
CA ILE A 55 -2.56 -10.53 6.56
C ILE A 55 -1.43 -11.55 6.41
N ILE A 56 -0.50 -11.34 5.47
CA ILE A 56 0.64 -12.23 5.26
C ILE A 56 1.52 -12.28 6.52
N GLU A 57 1.89 -11.13 7.09
CA GLU A 57 2.68 -11.06 8.33
C GLU A 57 1.96 -11.71 9.54
N THR A 58 0.63 -11.72 9.56
CA THR A 58 -0.15 -12.38 10.62
C THR A 58 -0.23 -13.89 10.42
N ILE A 59 -0.25 -14.37 9.17
CA ILE A 59 -0.32 -15.79 8.81
C ILE A 59 1.04 -16.47 8.91
N ASP A 60 2.14 -15.74 8.69
CA ASP A 60 3.52 -16.24 8.82
C ASP A 60 3.99 -16.35 10.30
N LEU A 61 3.12 -16.01 11.26
CA LEU A 61 3.39 -15.93 12.70
C LEU A 61 2.82 -17.15 13.45
#